data_AF-A0A291Q6K8-F1
#
_entry.id   AF-A0A291Q6K8-F1
#
_cell.length_a   1.000
_cell.length_b   1.000
_cell.length_c   1.000
_cell.angle_alpha   90.00
_cell.angle_beta   90.00
_cell.angle_gamma   90.00
#
_symmetry.space_group_name_H-M   'P 1'
#
loop_
_entity.id
_entity.type
_entity.pdbx_description
1 polymer ?
#
loop_
_entity_poly.entity_id
_entity_poly.type
_entity_poly.pdbx_seq_one_letter_code
_entity_poly.pdbx_strand_id
1 'polypeptide(L)'
;MLVTITERYVEGRVGELLDADELSGIDPVTEHGMPRIVGAGGVVVLAMWGAHMLGFPEGVSGPFLGLVVTGSVALFFRHSIPGPSDLLDILRSADRR
;
A
#
# COMPACT_ATOMS: atom_id res chain seq x y z
N MET A 1 -6.15 8.20 -28.27
CA MET A 1 -5.33 7.83 -27.09
C MET A 1 -5.16 8.97 -26.09
N LEU A 2 -4.22 9.91 -26.21
CA LEU A 2 -4.02 10.95 -25.18
C LEU A 2 -5.24 11.86 -24.94
N VAL A 3 -5.96 12.21 -26.00
CA VAL A 3 -7.23 12.96 -25.90
C VAL A 3 -8.29 12.16 -25.16
N THR A 4 -8.45 10.88 -25.50
CA THR A 4 -9.37 9.93 -24.85
C THR A 4 -9.10 9.78 -23.36
N ILE A 5 -7.82 9.62 -22.98
CA ILE A 5 -7.38 9.53 -21.58
C ILE A 5 -7.74 10.83 -20.85
N THR A 6 -7.50 11.99 -21.47
CA THR A 6 -7.74 13.30 -20.85
C THR A 6 -9.24 13.52 -20.63
N GLU A 7 -10.07 13.21 -21.63
CA GLU A 7 -11.53 13.33 -21.54
C GLU A 7 -12.10 12.43 -20.44
N ARG A 8 -11.73 11.15 -20.44
CA ARG A 8 -12.17 10.21 -19.39
C ARG A 8 -11.63 10.57 -18.00
N TYR A 9 -10.43 11.15 -17.90
CA TYR A 9 -9.89 11.64 -16.63
C TYR A 9 -10.68 12.85 -16.09
N VAL A 10 -11.04 13.80 -16.95
CA VAL A 10 -11.87 14.96 -16.57
C VAL A 10 -13.29 14.53 -16.16
N GLU A 11 -13.80 13.45 -16.75
CA GLU A 11 -15.07 12.82 -16.37
C GLU A 11 -14.98 11.96 -15.10
N GLY A 12 -13.79 11.80 -14.50
CA GLY A 12 -13.57 11.01 -13.29
C GLY A 12 -13.48 9.50 -13.52
N ARG A 13 -13.37 9.04 -14.77
CA ARG A 13 -13.22 7.62 -15.16
C ARG A 13 -11.76 7.15 -15.07
N VAL A 14 -11.14 7.31 -13.90
CA VAL A 14 -9.72 7.03 -13.66
C VAL A 14 -9.36 5.54 -13.85
N GLY A 15 -10.33 4.63 -13.69
CA GLY A 15 -10.14 3.18 -13.87
C GLY A 15 -10.53 2.63 -15.25
N GLU A 16 -10.96 3.48 -16.18
CA GLU A 16 -11.47 3.07 -17.49
C GLU A 16 -10.93 4.00 -18.59
N LEU A 17 -9.64 4.35 -18.49
CA LEU A 17 -9.02 5.34 -19.36
C LEU A 17 -8.84 4.85 -20.81
N LEU A 18 -8.82 3.54 -21.01
CA LEU A 18 -8.65 2.86 -22.29
C LEU A 18 -9.64 1.70 -22.40
N ASP A 19 -10.02 1.38 -23.63
CA ASP A 19 -10.92 0.25 -23.89
C ASP A 19 -10.16 -1.09 -23.86
N ALA A 20 -10.88 -2.20 -23.65
CA ALA A 20 -10.27 -3.52 -23.41
C ALA A 20 -9.46 -4.06 -24.61
N ASP A 21 -9.82 -3.64 -25.82
CA ASP A 21 -9.10 -3.89 -27.06
C ASP A 21 -7.79 -3.11 -27.14
N GLU A 22 -7.75 -1.88 -26.62
CA GLU A 22 -6.53 -1.06 -26.52
C GLU A 22 -5.53 -1.61 -25.48
N LEU A 23 -6.01 -2.39 -24.51
CA LEU A 23 -5.19 -3.06 -23.50
C LEU A 23 -4.70 -4.46 -23.94
N SER A 24 -5.12 -4.93 -25.13
CA SER A 24 -4.77 -6.27 -25.61
C SER A 24 -3.25 -6.40 -25.87
N GLY A 25 -2.62 -7.39 -25.23
CA GLY A 25 -1.18 -7.64 -25.35
C GLY A 25 -0.27 -6.84 -24.41
N ILE A 26 -0.85 -6.04 -23.50
CA ILE A 26 -0.10 -5.38 -22.43
C ILE A 26 -0.11 -6.28 -21.19
N ASP A 27 1.08 -6.61 -20.68
CA ASP A 27 1.18 -7.33 -19.41
C ASP A 27 0.66 -6.43 -18.26
N PRO A 28 -0.33 -6.88 -17.48
CA PRO A 28 -0.82 -6.12 -16.35
C PRO A 28 0.30 -5.96 -15.32
N VAL A 29 0.55 -4.71 -14.89
CA VAL A 29 1.44 -4.45 -13.76
C VAL A 29 0.84 -5.14 -12.54
N THR A 30 1.52 -6.17 -12.03
CA THR A 30 1.08 -6.85 -10.83
C THR A 30 1.23 -5.91 -9.65
N GLU A 31 0.11 -5.46 -9.10
CA GLU A 31 0.10 -4.54 -7.96
C GLU A 31 0.49 -5.29 -6.68
N HIS A 32 1.72 -5.06 -6.20
CA HIS A 32 2.24 -5.68 -4.97
C HIS A 32 1.91 -4.86 -3.71
N GLY A 33 0.92 -3.96 -3.76
CA GLY A 33 0.57 -3.05 -2.66
C GLY A 33 0.07 -3.78 -1.42
N MET A 34 -0.94 -4.64 -1.59
CA MET A 34 -1.56 -5.40 -0.50
C MET A 34 -0.59 -6.32 0.28
N PRO A 35 0.24 -7.17 -0.36
CA PRO A 35 1.16 -8.03 0.39
C PRO A 35 2.23 -7.22 1.15
N ARG A 36 2.60 -6.03 0.67
CA ARG A 36 3.54 -5.14 1.38
C ARG A 36 2.91 -4.53 2.64
N ILE A 37 1.65 -4.10 2.56
CA ILE A 37 0.92 -3.56 3.72
C ILE A 37 0.73 -4.65 4.78
N VAL A 38 0.27 -5.84 4.37
CA VAL A 38 0.10 -6.98 5.27
C VAL A 38 1.42 -7.38 5.91
N GLY A 39 2.51 -7.43 5.13
CA GLY A 39 3.85 -7.74 5.64
C GLY A 39 4.34 -6.71 6.66
N ALA A 40 4.21 -5.42 6.37
CA ALA A 40 4.59 -4.35 7.29
C ALA A 40 3.79 -4.41 8.61
N GLY A 41 2.47 -4.55 8.52
CA GLY A 41 1.60 -4.71 9.69
C GLY A 41 1.93 -5.96 10.51
N GLY A 42 2.18 -7.09 9.84
CA GLY A 42 2.57 -8.34 10.48
C GLY A 42 3.87 -8.22 11.28
N VAL A 43 4.89 -7.53 10.74
CA VAL A 43 6.15 -7.28 11.45
C VAL A 43 5.93 -6.44 12.70
N VAL A 44 5.11 -5.39 12.63
CA VAL A 44 4.80 -4.53 13.78
C VAL A 44 4.12 -5.35 14.89
N VAL A 45 3.10 -6.14 14.54
CA VAL A 45 2.37 -6.98 15.51
C VAL A 45 3.29 -8.00 16.16
N LEU A 46 4.11 -8.70 15.38
CA LEU A 46 5.06 -9.69 15.90
C LEU A 46 6.10 -9.07 16.84
N ALA A 47 6.62 -7.90 16.50
CA ALA A 47 7.60 -7.20 17.33
C ALA A 47 6.99 -6.70 18.66
N MET A 48 5.76 -6.17 18.62
CA MET A 48 5.05 -5.76 19.84
C MET A 48 4.71 -6.97 20.72
N TRP A 49 4.26 -8.06 20.12
CA TRP A 49 3.98 -9.29 20.85
C TRP A 49 5.24 -9.87 21.50
N GLY A 50 6.36 -9.90 20.78
CA GLY A 50 7.66 -10.30 21.33
C GLY A 50 8.13 -9.41 22.48
N ALA A 51 8.00 -8.09 22.33
CA ALA A 51 8.34 -7.14 23.41
C ALA A 51 7.47 -7.34 24.66
N HIS A 52 6.17 -7.62 24.48
CA HIS A 52 5.27 -7.93 25.58
C HIS A 52 5.70 -9.22 26.32
N MET A 53 6.01 -10.28 25.57
CA MET A 53 6.47 -11.56 26.15
C MET A 53 7.82 -11.43 26.89
N LEU A 54 8.67 -10.50 26.46
CA LEU A 54 9.95 -10.20 27.10
C LEU A 54 9.84 -9.21 28.28
N GLY A 55 8.63 -8.72 28.59
CA GLY A 55 8.41 -7.81 29.72
C GLY A 55 9.02 -6.43 29.52
N PHE A 56 8.99 -5.89 28.30
CA PHE A 56 9.53 -4.55 28.03
C PHE A 56 8.90 -3.49 28.95
N PRO A 57 9.69 -2.59 29.54
CA PRO A 57 9.17 -1.52 30.38
C PRO A 57 8.23 -0.59 29.61
N GLU A 58 7.12 -0.18 30.23
CA GLU A 58 6.13 0.68 29.57
C GLU A 58 6.73 2.01 29.09
N GLY A 59 7.72 2.55 29.80
CA GLY A 59 8.42 3.79 29.43
C GLY A 59 9.20 3.73 28.11
N VAL A 60 9.56 2.54 27.62
CA VAL A 60 10.26 2.36 26.33
C VAL A 60 9.37 1.80 25.22
N SER A 61 8.13 1.43 25.53
CA SER A 61 7.18 0.87 24.58
C SER A 61 6.86 1.83 23.42
N GLY A 62 6.60 3.11 23.73
CA GLY A 62 6.32 4.15 22.74
C GLY A 62 7.48 4.37 21.75
N PRO A 63 8.70 4.67 22.24
CA PRO A 63 9.88 4.80 21.37
C PRO A 63 10.17 3.54 20.55
N PHE A 64 10.00 2.34 21.15
CA PHE A 64 10.20 1.07 20.46
C PHE A 64 9.18 0.88 19.33
N LEU A 65 7.90 1.17 19.58
CA LEU A 65 6.86 1.14 18.55
C LEU A 65 7.18 2.08 17.39
N GLY A 66 7.62 3.31 17.69
CA GLY A 66 8.04 4.26 16.66
C GLY A 66 9.18 3.73 15.77
N LEU A 67 10.19 3.09 16.38
CA LEU A 67 11.29 2.46 15.64
C LEU A 67 10.83 1.29 14.78
N VAL A 68 9.99 0.40 15.32
CA VAL A 68 9.48 -0.77 14.58
C VAL A 68 8.61 -0.33 13.40
N VAL A 69 7.70 0.62 13.62
CA VAL A 69 6.84 1.15 12.54
C VAL A 69 7.69 1.79 11.45
N THR A 70 8.61 2.70 11.82
CA THR A 70 9.48 3.38 10.86
C THR A 70 10.36 2.39 10.09
N GLY A 71 10.94 1.40 10.79
CA GLY A 71 11.73 0.35 10.18
C GLY A 71 10.92 -0.54 9.24
N SER A 72 9.69 -0.91 9.63
CA SER A 72 8.79 -1.70 8.78
C SER A 72 8.43 -0.95 7.50
N VAL A 73 8.11 0.35 7.60
CA VAL A 73 7.82 1.18 6.44
C VAL A 73 9.05 1.29 5.54
N ALA A 74 10.23 1.56 6.12
CA ALA A 74 11.47 1.66 5.36
C ALA A 74 11.85 0.35 4.65
N LEU A 75 11.57 -0.81 5.25
CA LEU A 75 11.84 -2.12 4.66
C LEU A 75 10.88 -2.47 3.53
N PHE A 76 9.58 -2.28 3.74
CA PHE A 76 8.55 -2.70 2.79
C PHE A 76 8.26 -1.67 1.69
N PHE A 77 8.55 -0.39 1.93
CA PHE A 77 8.29 0.73 1.01
C PHE A 77 9.56 1.46 0.54
N ARG A 78 10.73 0.81 0.66
CA ARG A 78 12.07 1.35 0.33
C ARG A 78 12.17 2.07 -1.03
N HIS A 79 11.39 1.62 -2.02
CA HIS A 79 11.46 2.13 -3.41
C HIS A 79 10.28 2.99 -3.83
N SER A 80 9.21 3.07 -3.03
CA SER A 80 8.05 3.91 -3.34
C SER A 80 7.25 4.16 -2.07
N ILE A 81 7.26 5.39 -1.58
CA ILE A 81 6.37 5.80 -0.49
C ILE A 81 5.00 6.00 -1.12
N PRO A 82 3.97 5.20 -0.76
CA PRO A 82 2.65 5.33 -1.37
C PRO A 82 2.10 6.72 -1.11
N GLY A 83 1.58 7.35 -2.16
CA GLY A 83 0.82 8.58 -1.98
C GLY A 83 -0.48 8.32 -1.23
N PRO A 84 -1.09 9.33 -0.59
CA PRO A 84 -2.42 9.18 0.02
C PRO A 84 -3.49 8.72 -0.98
N SER A 85 -3.32 9.02 -2.27
CA SER A 85 -4.16 8.51 -3.37
C SER A 85 -4.06 7.00 -3.55
N ASP A 86 -2.84 6.44 -3.47
CA ASP A 86 -2.61 5.00 -3.64
C ASP A 86 -3.23 4.22 -2.48
N LEU A 87 -3.22 4.79 -1.28
CA LEU A 87 -3.87 4.19 -0.12
C LEU A 87 -5.39 4.09 -0.31
N LEU A 88 -6.01 5.13 -0.90
CA LEU A 88 -7.44 5.13 -1.21
C LEU A 88 -7.77 4.13 -2.32
N ASP A 89 -6.93 4.02 -3.35
CA ASP A 89 -7.11 3.04 -4.42
C ASP A 89 -6.96 1.60 -3.92
N ILE A 90 -6.03 1.33 -3.00
CA ILE A 90 -5.91 0.01 -2.35
C ILE A 90 -7.17 -0.32 -1.54
N LEU A 91 -7.70 0.64 -0.78
CA LEU A 91 -8.92 0.44 0.00
C LEU A 91 -10.12 0.17 -0.91
N ARG A 92 -10.21 0.92 -2.01
CA ARG A 92 -11.29 0.82 -3.00
C ARG A 92 -11.19 -0.47 -3.84
N SER A 93 -9.98 -0.95 -4.09
CA SER A 93 -9.69 -2.23 -4.75
C SER A 93 -10.17 -3.42 -3.92
N ALA A 94 -10.05 -3.35 -2.59
CA ALA A 94 -10.54 -4.39 -1.68
C ALA A 94 -12.07 -4.54 -1.67
N ASP A 95 -12.82 -3.49 -2.01
CA ASP A 95 -14.29 -3.44 -2.04
C ASP A 95 -14.90 -3.96 -3.36
N ARG A 96 -14.07 -4.18 -4.41
CA ARG A 96 -14.53 -4.64 -5.74
C ARG A 96 -14.55 -6.16 -5.93
N ARG A 97 -14.29 -6.94 -4.88
CA ARG A 97 -14.44 -8.41 -4.89
C ARG A 97 -15.75 -8.82 -4.25
#